data_AF-A0A8J9SDX0-F1
#
_entry.id   AF-A0A8J9SDX0-F1
#
_cell.length_a   1.000
_cell.length_b   1.000
_cell.length_c   1.000
_cell.angle_alpha   90.00
_cell.angle_beta   90.00
_cell.angle_gamma   90.00
#
_symmetry.space_group_name_H-M   'P 1'
#
loop_
_entity.id
_entity.type
_entity.pdbx_description
1 polymer ?
#
loop_
_entity_poly.entity_id
_entity_poly.type
_entity_poly.pdbx_seq_one_letter_code
_entity_poly.pdbx_strand_id
1 'polypeptide(L)'
;LRNLVVAPLVEEIAFRACMVSALRSTTLPQGWIPVLAPLFFGLAHAHHALQMYRAGESCRPIIVQTMFQFAYTSMFGAYASFVFLWTSSIAAVFVAHSFCNAMGLPHFDFLLPSSGLYGYRILLMLVHIVGLSGFVFG
;
A
#
# COMPACT_ATOMS: atom_id res chain seq x y z
N LEU A 1 9.06 -12.20 -9.72
CA LEU A 1 10.32 -11.63 -9.21
C LEU A 1 10.28 -10.10 -9.08
N ARG A 2 10.01 -9.34 -10.16
CA ARG A 2 9.97 -7.86 -10.12
C ARG A 2 9.06 -7.30 -9.02
N ASN A 3 7.79 -7.67 -9.00
CA ASN A 3 6.80 -7.09 -8.07
C ASN A 3 6.84 -7.69 -6.65
N LEU A 4 7.50 -8.85 -6.47
CA LEU A 4 7.51 -9.58 -5.20
C LEU A 4 8.82 -9.48 -4.43
N VAL A 5 9.90 -9.06 -5.09
CA VAL A 5 11.24 -9.01 -4.48
C VAL A 5 11.93 -7.70 -4.82
N VAL A 6 12.14 -7.44 -6.11
CA VAL A 6 12.96 -6.28 -6.53
C VAL A 6 12.28 -4.96 -6.19
N ALA A 7 11.03 -4.77 -6.59
CA ALA A 7 10.29 -3.53 -6.35
C ALA A 7 10.07 -3.29 -4.84
N PRO A 8 9.53 -4.25 -4.05
CA PRO A 8 9.38 -4.04 -2.61
C PRO A 8 10.69 -3.71 -1.91
N LEU A 9 11.79 -4.42 -2.25
CA LEU A 9 13.08 -4.19 -1.61
C LEU A 9 13.62 -2.78 -1.89
N VAL A 10 13.58 -2.36 -3.17
CA VAL A 10 14.07 -1.04 -3.57
C VAL A 10 13.21 0.06 -2.95
N GLU A 11 11.89 -0.11 -2.94
CA GLU A 11 10.96 0.83 -2.33
C GLU A 11 11.19 0.94 -0.81
N GLU A 12 11.33 -0.17 -0.09
CA GLU A 12 11.60 -0.12 1.35
C GLU A 12 12.96 0.51 1.67
N ILE A 13 14.00 0.26 0.87
CA ILE A 13 15.28 0.95 1.05
C ILE A 13 15.12 2.47 0.84
N ALA A 14 14.52 2.88 -0.27
CA ALA A 14 14.38 4.29 -0.61
C ALA A 14 13.53 5.05 0.42
N PHE A 15 12.36 4.51 0.77
CA PHE A 15 11.39 5.22 1.58
C PHE A 15 11.59 4.99 3.09
N ARG A 16 12.06 3.82 3.54
CA ARG A 16 12.27 3.54 4.98
C ARG A 16 13.71 3.73 5.37
N ALA A 17 14.64 3.04 4.73
CA ALA A 17 16.05 3.12 5.12
C ALA A 17 16.63 4.52 4.89
N CYS A 18 16.29 5.18 3.77
CA CYS A 18 16.81 6.51 3.46
C CYS A 18 15.90 7.64 3.94
N MET A 19 14.67 7.74 3.43
CA MET A 19 13.83 8.91 3.70
C MET A 19 13.34 8.99 5.15
N VAL A 20 12.80 7.93 5.74
CA VAL A 20 12.40 7.94 7.16
C VAL A 20 13.60 8.21 8.06
N SER A 21 14.77 7.59 7.82
CA SER A 21 15.99 7.87 8.60
C SER A 21 16.45 9.32 8.47
N ALA A 22 16.41 9.90 7.28
CA ALA A 22 16.75 11.31 7.07
C ALA A 22 15.79 12.24 7.83
N LEU A 23 14.49 11.96 7.79
CA LEU A 23 13.48 12.73 8.52
C LEU A 23 13.69 12.62 10.05
N ARG A 24 14.13 11.46 10.56
CA ARG A 24 14.45 11.29 11.99
C ARG A 24 15.60 12.17 12.45
N SER A 25 16.56 12.47 11.57
CA SER A 25 17.69 13.34 11.85
C SER A 25 17.36 14.83 11.82
N THR A 26 16.12 15.21 11.48
CA THR A 26 15.66 16.60 11.49
C THR A 26 15.07 17.00 12.85
N THR A 27 14.72 18.28 13.00
CA THR A 27 14.00 18.81 14.17
C THR A 27 12.50 18.56 14.11
N LEU A 28 12.00 17.80 13.13
CA LEU A 28 10.58 17.43 13.04
C LEU A 28 10.16 16.62 14.29
N PRO A 29 8.97 16.87 14.85
CA PRO A 29 8.48 16.05 15.93
C PRO A 29 8.28 14.61 15.42
N GLN A 30 8.85 13.64 16.13
CA GLN A 30 8.99 12.27 15.64
C GLN A 30 7.64 11.60 15.32
N GLY A 31 6.55 12.01 15.98
CA GLY A 31 5.19 11.54 15.68
C GLY A 31 4.66 11.93 14.30
N TRP A 32 5.24 12.96 13.65
CA TRP A 32 4.85 13.37 12.29
C TRP A 32 5.52 12.57 11.18
N ILE A 33 6.65 11.91 11.46
CA ILE A 33 7.38 11.13 10.47
C ILE A 33 6.52 10.02 9.84
N PRO A 34 5.80 9.18 10.61
CA PRO A 34 4.92 8.16 10.04
C PRO A 34 3.65 8.72 9.37
N VAL A 35 3.44 10.05 9.38
CA VAL A 35 2.36 10.72 8.66
C VAL A 35 2.88 11.39 7.38
N LEU A 36 4.06 12.01 7.45
CA LEU A 36 4.64 12.78 6.34
C LEU A 36 5.37 11.90 5.33
N ALA A 37 6.23 10.99 5.80
CA ALA A 37 7.01 10.09 4.93
C ALA A 37 6.11 9.30 3.95
N PRO A 38 4.97 8.73 4.38
CA PRO A 38 4.07 8.00 3.49
C PRO A 38 3.48 8.81 2.34
N LEU A 39 3.30 10.13 2.50
CA LEU A 39 2.75 10.97 1.44
C LEU A 39 3.69 11.04 0.24
N PHE A 40 5.01 11.03 0.47
CA PHE A 40 6.00 10.96 -0.59
C PHE A 40 6.00 9.60 -1.29
N PHE A 41 5.81 8.51 -0.52
CA PHE A 41 5.65 7.18 -1.08
C PHE A 41 4.40 7.09 -1.97
N GLY A 42 3.26 7.63 -1.51
CA GLY A 42 2.05 7.67 -2.33
C GLY A 42 2.17 8.57 -3.54
N LEU A 43 2.80 9.74 -3.41
CA LEU A 43 3.04 10.65 -4.52
C LEU A 43 3.95 10.04 -5.59
N ALA A 44 4.94 9.24 -5.19
CA ALA A 44 5.81 8.53 -6.14
C ALA A 44 5.00 7.64 -7.09
N HIS A 45 3.84 7.11 -6.66
CA HIS A 45 2.95 6.31 -7.49
C HIS A 45 2.06 7.12 -8.44
N ALA A 46 1.96 8.45 -8.27
CA ALA A 46 1.23 9.30 -9.20
C ALA A 46 1.85 9.30 -10.62
N HIS A 47 3.07 8.79 -10.80
CA HIS A 47 3.66 8.59 -12.12
C HIS A 47 2.84 7.64 -13.01
N HIS A 48 1.99 6.77 -12.44
CA HIS A 48 1.05 5.95 -13.21
C HIS A 48 -0.01 6.79 -13.92
N ALA A 49 -0.39 7.95 -13.37
CA ALA A 49 -1.31 8.88 -14.03
C ALA A 49 -0.76 9.32 -15.40
N LEU A 50 0.55 9.56 -15.48
CA LEU A 50 1.22 9.93 -16.73
C LEU A 50 1.23 8.76 -17.73
N GLN A 51 1.36 7.52 -17.25
CA GLN A 51 1.29 6.33 -18.10
C GLN A 51 -0.12 6.19 -18.70
N MET A 52 -1.17 6.32 -17.89
CA MET A 52 -2.56 6.27 -18.34
C MET A 52 -2.90 7.40 -19.32
N TYR A 53 -2.44 8.62 -19.03
CA TYR A 53 -2.60 9.76 -19.92
C TYR A 53 -1.96 9.51 -21.29
N ARG A 54 -0.72 8.98 -21.31
CA ARG A 54 -0.02 8.61 -22.54
C ARG A 54 -0.68 7.44 -23.28
N ALA A 55 -1.40 6.57 -22.57
CA ALA A 55 -2.19 5.49 -23.15
C ALA A 55 -3.53 5.97 -23.75
N GLY A 56 -3.85 7.27 -23.65
CA GLY A 56 -5.08 7.85 -24.19
C GLY A 56 -6.32 7.64 -23.31
N GLU A 57 -6.14 7.32 -22.03
CA GLU A 57 -7.27 7.23 -21.10
C GLU A 57 -7.92 8.59 -20.86
N SER A 58 -9.24 8.58 -20.64
CA SER A 58 -9.98 9.81 -20.32
C SER A 58 -9.60 10.36 -18.94
N CYS A 59 -9.76 11.67 -18.72
CA CYS A 59 -9.29 12.32 -17.49
C CYS A 59 -9.97 11.78 -16.21
N ARG A 60 -11.25 11.41 -16.28
CA ARG A 60 -12.02 10.94 -15.13
C ARG A 60 -11.44 9.66 -14.48
N PRO A 61 -11.23 8.54 -15.20
CA PRO A 61 -10.61 7.35 -14.63
C PRO A 61 -9.19 7.59 -14.14
N ILE A 62 -8.39 8.41 -14.85
CA ILE A 62 -7.04 8.78 -14.41
C ILE A 62 -7.08 9.40 -13.01
N ILE A 63 -7.94 10.41 -12.81
CA ILE A 63 -8.06 11.10 -11.52
C ILE A 63 -8.51 10.12 -10.43
N VAL A 64 -9.56 9.33 -10.69
CA VAL A 64 -10.11 8.40 -9.70
C VAL A 64 -9.09 7.33 -9.30
N GLN A 65 -8.44 6.69 -10.28
CA GLN A 65 -7.44 5.65 -10.01
C GLN A 65 -6.21 6.22 -9.31
N THR A 66 -5.73 7.41 -9.73
CA THR A 66 -4.58 8.05 -9.09
C THR A 66 -4.88 8.44 -7.65
N MET A 67 -6.06 9.00 -7.38
CA MET A 67 -6.48 9.36 -6.02
C MET A 67 -6.61 8.12 -5.12
N PHE A 68 -7.21 7.05 -5.66
CA PHE A 68 -7.32 5.79 -4.93
C PHE A 68 -5.95 5.17 -4.66
N GLN A 69 -5.09 5.12 -5.66
CA GLN A 69 -3.73 4.60 -5.53
C GLN A 69 -2.93 5.42 -4.52
N PHE A 70 -2.99 6.75 -4.59
CA PHE A 70 -2.35 7.65 -3.63
C PHE A 70 -2.81 7.38 -2.19
N ALA A 71 -4.12 7.29 -1.97
CA ALA A 71 -4.68 7.05 -0.64
C ALA A 71 -4.26 5.69 -0.07
N TYR A 72 -4.42 4.63 -0.85
CA TYR A 72 -4.08 3.26 -0.43
C TYR A 72 -2.58 3.09 -0.19
N THR A 73 -1.73 3.57 -1.11
CA THR A 73 -0.28 3.47 -0.95
C THR A 73 0.23 4.35 0.19
N SER A 74 -0.35 5.53 0.42
CA SER A 74 -0.02 6.36 1.60
C SER A 74 -0.41 5.67 2.90
N MET A 75 -1.55 4.99 2.96
CA MET A 75 -1.97 4.24 4.14
C MET A 75 -1.03 3.07 4.45
N PHE A 76 -0.67 2.27 3.44
CA PHE A 76 0.37 1.24 3.57
C PHE A 76 1.73 1.86 3.96
N GLY A 77 2.03 3.01 3.35
CA GLY A 77 3.16 3.87 3.65
C GLY A 77 3.31 4.13 5.15
N ALA A 78 2.22 4.56 5.79
CA ALA A 78 2.15 4.88 7.21
C ALA A 78 2.37 3.64 8.07
N TYR A 79 1.68 2.54 7.76
CA TYR A 79 1.85 1.26 8.44
C TYR A 79 3.31 0.78 8.42
N ALA A 80 3.94 0.68 7.24
CA ALA A 80 5.31 0.19 7.16
C ALA A 80 6.32 1.20 7.74
N SER A 81 6.03 2.51 7.74
CA SER A 81 6.86 3.49 8.46
C SER A 81 6.78 3.28 9.97
N PHE A 82 5.58 3.04 10.51
CA PHE A 82 5.39 2.71 11.93
C PHE A 82 6.11 1.42 12.31
N VAL A 83 5.94 0.35 11.54
CA VAL A 83 6.64 -0.93 11.76
C VAL A 83 8.16 -0.76 11.71
N PHE A 84 8.68 0.00 10.74
CA PHE A 84 10.11 0.28 10.66
C PHE A 84 10.62 1.08 11.86
N LEU A 85 9.89 2.10 12.31
CA LEU A 85 10.27 2.90 13.48
C LEU A 85 10.26 2.07 14.77
N TRP A 86 9.32 1.13 14.89
CA TRP A 86 9.20 0.24 16.05
C TRP A 86 10.27 -0.87 16.05
N THR A 87 10.49 -1.52 14.91
CA THR A 87 11.35 -2.71 14.81
C THR A 87 12.78 -2.42 14.37
N SER A 88 13.03 -1.25 13.77
CA SER A 88 14.27 -0.90 13.07
C SER A 88 14.72 -1.95 12.03
N SER A 89 13.78 -2.72 11.48
CA SER A 89 14.06 -3.85 10.58
C SER A 89 13.50 -3.61 9.18
N ILE A 90 14.39 -3.48 8.19
CA ILE A 90 14.00 -3.46 6.77
C ILE A 90 13.44 -4.80 6.33
N ALA A 91 13.94 -5.91 6.87
CA ALA A 91 13.45 -7.24 6.53
C ALA A 91 11.97 -7.42 6.91
N ALA A 92 11.55 -6.90 8.07
CA ALA A 92 10.16 -6.98 8.52
C ALA A 92 9.20 -6.25 7.57
N VAL A 93 9.52 -5.01 7.19
CA VAL A 93 8.69 -4.24 6.26
C VAL A 93 8.75 -4.78 4.84
N PHE A 94 9.91 -5.30 4.40
CA PHE A 94 10.04 -5.94 3.10
C PHE A 94 9.16 -7.18 2.97
N VAL A 95 9.10 -8.03 3.99
CA VAL A 95 8.22 -9.21 3.99
C VAL A 95 6.76 -8.79 3.96
N ALA A 96 6.36 -7.81 4.78
CA ALA A 96 4.99 -7.29 4.79
C ALA A 96 4.60 -6.70 3.42
N HIS A 97 5.47 -5.89 2.81
CA HIS A 97 5.26 -5.32 1.49
C HIS A 97 5.13 -6.41 0.42
N SER A 98 6.07 -7.35 0.40
CA SER A 98 6.05 -8.46 -0.57
C SER A 98 4.78 -9.30 -0.44
N PHE A 99 4.30 -9.52 0.78
CA PHE A 99 3.04 -10.19 1.04
C PHE A 99 1.84 -9.38 0.52
N CYS A 100 1.77 -8.08 0.79
CA CYS A 100 0.72 -7.21 0.26
C CYS A 100 0.72 -7.19 -1.27
N ASN A 101 1.89 -7.15 -1.92
CA ASN A 101 1.99 -7.22 -3.37
C ASN A 101 1.59 -8.59 -3.95
N ALA A 102 1.77 -9.67 -3.18
CA ALA A 102 1.31 -11.00 -3.57
C ALA A 102 -0.21 -11.14 -3.48
N MET A 103 -0.81 -10.60 -2.41
CA MET A 103 -2.25 -10.68 -2.17
C MET A 103 -3.05 -9.70 -3.02
N GLY A 104 -2.52 -8.50 -3.24
CA GLY A 104 -3.24 -7.41 -3.91
C GLY A 104 -4.41 -6.89 -3.08
N LEU A 105 -5.24 -6.06 -3.71
CA LEU A 105 -6.48 -5.60 -3.13
C LEU A 105 -7.58 -6.66 -3.27
N PRO A 106 -8.53 -6.73 -2.32
CA PRO A 106 -9.64 -7.66 -2.42
C PRO A 106 -10.48 -7.35 -3.66
N HIS A 107 -10.58 -8.31 -4.57
CA HIS A 107 -11.47 -8.22 -5.73
C HIS A 107 -12.87 -8.65 -5.30
N PHE A 108 -13.82 -7.72 -5.36
CA PHE A 108 -15.21 -7.97 -4.96
C PHE A 108 -16.06 -8.64 -6.04
N ASP A 109 -15.44 -9.20 -7.07
CA ASP A 109 -16.13 -9.86 -8.19
C ASP A 109 -17.01 -11.03 -7.71
N PHE A 110 -16.69 -11.65 -6.58
CA PHE A 110 -17.50 -12.70 -5.96
C PHE A 110 -18.89 -12.21 -5.50
N LEU A 111 -19.13 -10.90 -5.41
CA LEU A 111 -20.45 -10.34 -5.12
C LEU A 111 -21.36 -10.32 -6.36
N LEU A 112 -20.79 -10.42 -7.56
CA LEU A 112 -21.55 -10.42 -8.81
C LEU A 112 -22.19 -11.79 -9.04
N PRO A 113 -23.48 -11.88 -9.39
CA PRO A 113 -24.14 -13.14 -9.72
C PRO A 113 -23.51 -13.89 -10.90
N SER A 114 -22.76 -13.18 -11.76
CA SER A 114 -22.02 -13.75 -12.89
C SER A 114 -20.72 -14.47 -12.49
N SER A 115 -20.27 -14.30 -11.25
CA SER A 115 -19.04 -14.94 -10.76
C SER A 115 -19.29 -16.38 -10.31
N GLY A 116 -18.42 -17.31 -10.71
CA GLY A 116 -18.44 -18.68 -10.21
C GLY A 116 -18.24 -18.79 -8.69
N LEU A 117 -17.77 -17.71 -8.05
CA LEU A 117 -17.58 -17.62 -6.60
C LEU A 117 -18.81 -17.09 -5.86
N TYR A 118 -19.89 -16.73 -6.55
CA TYR A 118 -21.09 -16.13 -5.96
C TYR A 118 -21.74 -17.00 -4.87
N GLY A 119 -21.63 -18.33 -4.98
CA GLY A 119 -22.10 -19.28 -3.96
C GLY A 119 -21.38 -19.13 -2.62
N TYR A 120 -20.11 -18.70 -2.64
CA TYR A 120 -19.26 -18.54 -1.45
C TYR A 120 -19.21 -17.09 -0.93
N ARG A 121 -20.02 -16.17 -1.48
CA ARG A 121 -19.93 -14.73 -1.19
C ARG A 121 -20.03 -14.38 0.29
N ILE A 122 -20.87 -15.07 1.06
CA ILE A 122 -21.02 -14.82 2.51
C ILE A 122 -19.75 -15.23 3.24
N LEU A 123 -19.21 -16.43 2.94
CA LEU A 123 -17.97 -16.91 3.52
C LEU A 123 -16.81 -15.96 3.19
N LEU A 124 -16.70 -15.54 1.93
CA LEU A 124 -15.67 -14.61 1.49
C LEU A 124 -15.80 -13.26 2.21
N MET A 125 -17.00 -12.69 2.32
CA MET A 125 -17.21 -11.46 3.11
C MET A 125 -16.82 -11.64 4.57
N LEU A 126 -17.19 -12.75 5.20
CA LEU A 126 -16.84 -13.05 6.59
C LEU A 126 -15.33 -13.13 6.79
N VAL A 127 -14.59 -13.81 5.91
CA VAL A 127 -13.12 -13.91 6.00
C VAL A 127 -12.47 -12.53 5.88
N HIS A 128 -12.98 -11.65 5.02
CA HIS A 128 -12.45 -10.28 4.90
C HIS A 128 -12.74 -9.44 6.16
N ILE A 129 -13.95 -9.53 6.71
CA ILE A 129 -14.33 -8.81 7.94
C ILE A 129 -13.50 -9.32 9.13
N VAL A 130 -13.43 -10.64 9.32
CA VAL A 130 -12.65 -11.27 10.39
C VAL A 130 -11.16 -10.93 10.26
N GLY A 131 -10.61 -10.98 9.05
CA GLY A 131 -9.21 -10.59 8.80
C GLY A 131 -8.95 -9.12 9.14
N LEU A 132 -9.83 -8.22 8.72
CA LEU A 132 -9.71 -6.80 9.03
C LEU A 132 -9.84 -6.52 10.52
N SER A 133 -10.82 -7.13 11.19
CA SER A 133 -11.00 -7.01 12.64
C SER A 133 -9.79 -7.55 13.39
N GLY A 134 -9.26 -8.72 12.98
CA GLY A 134 -8.05 -9.27 13.56
C GLY A 134 -6.84 -8.35 13.43
N PHE A 135 -6.70 -7.66 12.30
CA PHE A 135 -5.62 -6.69 12.08
C PHE A 135 -5.77 -5.41 12.91
N VAL A 136 -7.00 -4.94 13.14
CA VAL A 136 -7.25 -3.71 13.90
C VAL A 136 -7.14 -3.93 15.41
N PHE A 137 -7.49 -5.12 15.90
CA PHE A 137 -7.55 -5.41 17.34
C PHE A 137 -6.44 -6.31 17.88
N GLY A 138 -5.60 -6.89 17.01
CA GLY A 138 -4.45 -7.72 17.38
C GLY A 138 -3.16 -6.92 17.47
#